data_AF-A0AAD9LSZ3-F1
#
_entry.id   AF-A0AAD9LSZ3-F1
#
_cell.length_a   1.000
_cell.length_b   1.000
_cell.length_c   1.000
_cell.angle_alpha   90.00
_cell.angle_beta   90.00
_cell.angle_gamma   90.00
#
_symmetry.space_group_name_H-M   'P 1'
#
loop_
_entity.id
_entity.type
_entity.pdbx_description
1 polymer ?
#
loop_
_entity_poly.entity_id
_entity_poly.type
_entity_poly.pdbx_seq_one_letter_code
_entity_poly.pdbx_strand_id
1 'polypeptide(L)'
;MRSPQARVQEVQEVFSRKVLAQRVFLMWIGLGLAPFILQARSYIKFVTPHKLSSILITPTDLEERTDDLHISCPVDGLFMASSWWNILPTHYHRIEDGRLCHFIAPQYNAHGNYFLGDKKARPYRTTSDSCANDSYPFEFYFYHGSIGYYSFYIEGHGTYCALDNTAYDVVRGVGTYDINGASVSSNKGDTIYRKSFWYGLTGSAWIAYRFWIIRRSFVSCKRFIRRCDPTTDRISFQDAMVFVQESLRLAAHGARNYHRVVLLFLLLDLGLMSDLFLLITQEGLTGRIQSISLGYNLAGIMSTMFEMVESMNWMRENTRCFVKRLLFNYETALVGELLTALLIQFYITSLNRSSLRHTEAEAKVASYYIMSLVGHGCIALGCVLVIVCTRLIGSVAFIRWRYGSLALLTTSCCVDTTLGSRAKLILLAGYVWEDSKLYYKVSTLKAFGILKLTEEDGSEFLVYSKLHWFSIPRNCLVVFGTALGPNVEPCEERPCSGVVSEFEQALGGDFGRKPPNNSSRSVSRQFKRVGTEPLHGPSFRPVYPAAAFPKPRGSSSGYMVNRVGPTAEQG
;
A
#
# COMPACT_ATOMS: atom_id res chain seq x y z
N MET A 1 -16.34 -51.54 22.93
CA MET A 1 -15.00 -51.41 22.33
C MET A 1 -15.16 -51.00 20.87
N ARG A 2 -14.55 -49.89 20.42
CA ARG A 2 -14.56 -49.51 18.98
C ARG A 2 -13.78 -50.56 18.17
N SER A 3 -14.29 -50.90 16.98
CA SER A 3 -13.65 -51.85 16.07
C SER A 3 -12.25 -51.38 15.67
N PRO A 4 -11.31 -52.28 15.35
CA PRO A 4 -9.97 -51.92 14.89
C PRO A 4 -10.00 -50.99 13.66
N GLN A 5 -10.95 -51.20 12.73
CA GLN A 5 -11.15 -50.34 11.56
C GLN A 5 -11.59 -48.92 11.94
N ALA A 6 -12.50 -48.77 12.91
CA ALA A 6 -12.92 -47.45 13.40
C ALA A 6 -11.77 -46.69 14.06
N ARG A 7 -10.84 -47.39 14.73
CA ARG A 7 -9.63 -46.80 15.31
C ARG A 7 -8.64 -46.35 14.23
N VAL A 8 -8.47 -47.12 13.16
CA VAL A 8 -7.59 -46.73 12.04
C VAL A 8 -8.15 -45.51 11.28
N GLN A 9 -9.45 -45.47 11.03
CA GLN A 9 -10.10 -44.30 10.41
C GLN A 9 -9.97 -43.05 11.28
N GLU A 10 -10.21 -43.15 12.59
CA GLU A 10 -10.05 -42.03 13.52
C GLU A 10 -8.61 -41.48 13.55
N VAL A 11 -7.61 -42.37 13.53
CA VAL A 11 -6.19 -41.96 13.46
C VAL A 11 -5.88 -41.24 12.14
N GLN A 12 -6.42 -41.74 11.03
CA GLN A 12 -6.20 -41.16 9.70
C GLN A 12 -6.89 -39.79 9.55
N GLU A 13 -8.10 -39.63 10.08
CA GLU A 13 -8.82 -38.34 10.16
C GLU A 13 -8.04 -37.29 10.94
N VAL A 14 -7.56 -37.67 12.13
CA VAL A 14 -6.77 -36.77 12.99
C VAL A 14 -5.47 -36.36 12.29
N PHE A 15 -4.81 -37.30 11.61
CA PHE A 15 -3.59 -37.04 10.86
C PHE A 15 -3.84 -36.07 9.68
N SER A 16 -4.82 -36.35 8.82
CA SER A 16 -5.16 -35.49 7.68
C SER A 16 -5.56 -34.07 8.12
N ARG A 17 -6.33 -33.94 9.19
CA ARG A 17 -6.70 -32.62 9.75
C ARG A 17 -5.48 -31.86 10.26
N LYS A 18 -4.51 -32.53 10.88
CA LYS A 18 -3.25 -31.91 11.30
C LYS A 18 -2.44 -31.40 10.11
N VAL A 19 -2.31 -32.18 9.04
CA VAL A 19 -1.59 -31.78 7.82
C VAL A 19 -2.26 -30.56 7.17
N LEU A 20 -3.59 -30.56 7.04
CA LEU A 20 -4.33 -29.42 6.54
C LEU A 20 -4.09 -28.17 7.40
N ALA A 21 -4.23 -28.31 8.72
CA ALA A 21 -4.02 -27.22 9.65
C ALA A 21 -2.60 -26.65 9.55
N GLN A 22 -1.58 -27.51 9.42
CA GLN A 22 -0.20 -27.10 9.22
C GLN A 22 -0.03 -26.28 7.93
N ARG A 23 -0.58 -26.73 6.79
CA ARG A 23 -0.47 -25.99 5.51
C ARG A 23 -1.08 -24.60 5.59
N VAL A 24 -2.32 -24.50 6.07
CA VAL A 24 -3.02 -23.22 6.23
C VAL A 24 -2.29 -22.31 7.23
N PHE A 25 -1.78 -22.87 8.32
CA PHE A 25 -1.04 -22.12 9.32
C PHE A 25 0.30 -21.59 8.79
N LEU A 26 1.05 -22.40 8.05
CA LEU A 26 2.30 -21.96 7.39
C LEU A 26 2.03 -20.83 6.39
N MET A 27 0.97 -20.95 5.59
CA MET A 27 0.57 -19.89 4.66
C MET A 27 0.15 -18.60 5.40
N TRP A 28 -0.58 -18.72 6.50
CA TRP A 28 -0.97 -17.58 7.33
C TRP A 28 0.25 -16.89 7.98
N ILE A 29 1.24 -17.66 8.44
CA ILE A 29 2.51 -17.09 8.92
C ILE A 29 3.21 -16.33 7.80
N GLY A 30 3.42 -16.98 6.65
CA GLY A 30 4.20 -16.41 5.55
C GLY A 30 3.57 -15.18 4.89
N LEU A 31 2.26 -15.20 4.66
CA LEU A 31 1.55 -14.14 3.92
C LEU A 31 0.94 -13.06 4.82
N GLY A 32 0.76 -13.35 6.11
CA GLY A 32 0.13 -12.44 7.07
C GLY A 32 1.11 -11.98 8.15
N LEU A 33 1.55 -12.92 9.00
CA LEU A 33 2.30 -12.58 10.21
C LEU A 33 3.73 -12.06 9.91
N ALA A 34 4.45 -12.69 8.99
CA ALA A 34 5.83 -12.29 8.68
C ALA A 34 5.93 -10.87 8.10
N PRO A 35 5.15 -10.48 7.06
CA PRO A 35 5.12 -9.09 6.59
C PRO A 35 4.72 -8.11 7.69
N PHE A 36 3.80 -8.48 8.57
CA PHE A 36 3.40 -7.63 9.69
C PHE A 36 4.50 -7.43 10.73
N ILE A 37 5.28 -8.47 11.06
CA ILE A 37 6.44 -8.34 11.95
C ILE A 37 7.47 -7.38 11.33
N LEU A 38 7.71 -7.49 10.02
CA LEU A 38 8.61 -6.57 9.32
C LEU A 38 8.09 -5.14 9.39
N GLN A 39 6.81 -4.91 9.14
CA GLN A 39 6.18 -3.60 9.22
C GLN A 39 6.17 -3.03 10.66
N ALA A 40 5.92 -3.87 11.67
CA ALA A 40 5.98 -3.46 13.08
C ALA A 40 7.40 -3.09 13.49
N ARG A 41 8.41 -3.84 13.02
CA ARG A 41 9.84 -3.49 13.18
C ARG A 41 10.14 -2.15 12.53
N SER A 42 9.64 -1.90 11.32
CA SER A 42 9.80 -0.63 10.62
C SER A 42 9.22 0.53 11.43
N TYR A 43 7.99 0.38 11.91
CA TYR A 43 7.31 1.36 12.74
C TYR A 43 8.09 1.67 14.02
N ILE A 44 8.55 0.65 14.74
CA ILE A 44 9.34 0.82 15.97
C ILE A 44 10.61 1.63 15.70
N LYS A 45 11.32 1.36 14.60
CA LYS A 45 12.53 2.13 14.24
C LYS A 45 12.22 3.62 14.04
N PHE A 46 11.16 3.95 13.32
CA PHE A 46 10.83 5.34 12.99
C PHE A 46 10.15 6.12 14.12
N VAL A 47 9.43 5.44 15.02
CA VAL A 47 8.80 6.09 16.19
C VAL A 47 9.78 6.31 17.35
N THR A 48 10.89 5.57 17.36
CA THR A 48 11.91 5.71 18.39
C THR A 48 12.53 7.12 18.33
N PRO A 49 12.58 7.85 19.46
CA PRO A 49 13.19 9.17 19.47
C PRO A 49 14.66 9.13 19.05
N HIS A 50 15.07 10.09 18.24
CA HIS A 50 16.44 10.22 17.76
C HIS A 50 17.06 11.52 18.25
N LYS A 51 18.40 11.61 18.15
CA LYS A 51 19.18 12.79 18.50
C LYS A 51 20.19 13.05 17.40
N LEU A 52 20.33 14.31 17.02
CA LEU A 52 21.33 14.74 16.05
C LEU A 52 22.72 14.65 16.66
N SER A 53 23.68 14.16 15.88
CA SER A 53 25.07 14.21 16.28
C SER A 53 25.58 15.65 16.35
N SER A 54 26.33 15.95 17.41
CA SER A 54 26.73 17.32 17.75
C SER A 54 27.47 18.06 16.62
N ILE A 55 28.30 17.34 15.86
CA ILE A 55 29.06 17.88 14.72
C ILE A 55 28.18 18.33 13.55
N LEU A 56 26.93 17.87 13.50
CA LEU A 56 25.98 18.18 12.42
C LEU A 56 25.04 19.35 12.76
N ILE A 57 25.05 19.79 14.02
CA ILE A 57 24.23 20.92 14.48
C ILE A 57 24.95 22.21 14.10
N THR A 58 24.23 23.14 13.46
CA THR A 58 24.79 24.45 13.12
C THR A 58 24.87 25.33 14.38
N PRO A 59 26.06 25.78 14.79
CA PRO A 59 26.21 26.75 15.88
C PRO A 59 25.49 28.07 15.55
N THR A 60 24.90 28.69 16.57
CA THR A 60 24.03 29.87 16.38
C THR A 60 24.79 31.15 16.01
N ASP A 61 26.08 31.19 16.32
CA ASP A 61 27.01 32.31 16.18
C ASP A 61 27.77 32.33 14.84
N LEU A 62 27.65 31.27 14.04
CA LEU A 62 28.35 31.19 12.75
C LEU A 62 27.55 31.83 11.62
N GLU A 63 28.24 32.68 10.85
CA GLU A 63 27.69 33.28 9.64
C GLU A 63 27.51 32.25 8.52
N GLU A 64 26.44 32.45 7.76
CA GLU A 64 26.16 31.68 6.54
C GLU A 64 27.05 32.18 5.40
N ARG A 65 27.65 31.23 4.68
CA ARG A 65 28.54 31.50 3.54
C ARG A 65 28.05 30.84 2.27
N THR A 66 28.18 31.56 1.17
CA THR A 66 27.80 31.10 -0.19
C THR A 66 28.92 31.30 -1.21
N ASP A 67 30.08 31.81 -0.78
CA ASP A 67 31.27 32.01 -1.60
C ASP A 67 31.89 30.66 -2.01
N ASP A 68 32.22 30.54 -3.31
CA ASP A 68 32.86 29.36 -3.90
C ASP A 68 32.21 28.04 -3.48
N LEU A 69 30.87 28.00 -3.47
CA LEU A 69 30.09 26.94 -2.83
C LEU A 69 30.48 25.53 -3.28
N HIS A 70 30.65 25.29 -4.58
CA HIS A 70 31.01 23.97 -5.11
C HIS A 70 32.49 23.60 -4.88
N ILE A 71 33.35 24.56 -4.55
CA ILE A 71 34.74 24.31 -4.14
C ILE A 71 34.78 24.01 -2.64
N SER A 72 34.01 24.77 -1.86
CA SER A 72 33.91 24.61 -0.41
C SER A 72 33.16 23.34 -0.02
N CYS A 73 32.11 22.99 -0.76
CA CYS A 73 31.18 21.90 -0.55
C CYS A 73 31.08 21.05 -1.84
N PRO A 74 32.13 20.26 -2.18
CA PRO A 74 32.27 19.60 -3.48
C PRO A 74 31.50 18.28 -3.63
N VAL A 75 30.51 18.01 -2.79
CA VAL A 75 29.80 16.71 -2.79
C VAL A 75 28.66 16.76 -3.80
N ASP A 76 28.76 15.95 -4.84
CA ASP A 76 27.77 15.89 -5.94
C ASP A 76 26.69 14.83 -5.73
N GLY A 77 26.97 13.83 -4.89
CA GLY A 77 26.04 12.75 -4.62
C GLY A 77 26.38 11.91 -3.40
N LEU A 78 25.33 11.30 -2.84
CA LEU A 78 25.41 10.33 -1.76
C LEU A 78 25.22 8.93 -2.34
N PHE A 79 26.13 8.03 -2.03
CA PHE A 79 25.99 6.61 -2.32
C PHE A 79 25.65 5.86 -1.04
N MET A 80 24.36 5.55 -0.88
CA MET A 80 23.79 4.96 0.33
C MET A 80 23.01 3.70 -0.01
N ALA A 81 23.24 2.61 0.73
CA ALA A 81 22.55 1.32 0.55
C ALA A 81 22.47 0.87 -0.93
N SER A 82 23.61 0.93 -1.62
CA SER A 82 23.74 0.57 -3.04
C SER A 82 22.91 1.44 -4.00
N SER A 83 22.47 2.62 -3.57
CA SER A 83 21.70 3.56 -4.36
C SER A 83 22.37 4.93 -4.42
N TRP A 84 22.42 5.52 -5.62
CA TRP A 84 22.93 6.88 -5.83
C TRP A 84 21.83 7.92 -5.61
N TRP A 85 22.15 9.00 -4.88
CA TRP A 85 21.25 10.14 -4.62
C TRP A 85 21.93 11.44 -5.00
N ASN A 86 21.23 12.28 -5.77
CA ASN A 86 21.73 13.60 -6.12
C ASN A 86 21.53 14.55 -4.95
N ILE A 87 22.57 15.30 -4.61
CA ILE A 87 22.48 16.39 -3.65
C ILE A 87 23.10 17.65 -4.23
N LEU A 88 22.66 18.79 -3.73
CA LEU A 88 23.19 20.09 -4.10
C LEU A 88 23.42 20.91 -2.83
N PRO A 89 24.63 21.45 -2.62
CA PRO A 89 24.86 22.38 -1.53
C PRO A 89 24.12 23.69 -1.79
N THR A 90 23.77 24.41 -0.72
CA THR A 90 23.13 25.74 -0.82
C THR A 90 23.91 26.82 -0.09
N HIS A 91 24.43 26.49 1.08
CA HIS A 91 25.28 27.36 1.90
C HIS A 91 26.14 26.49 2.82
N TYR A 92 27.11 27.10 3.48
CA TYR A 92 27.98 26.41 4.42
C TYR A 92 28.43 27.30 5.59
N HIS A 93 28.95 26.65 6.62
CA HIS A 93 29.57 27.27 7.79
C HIS A 93 30.98 26.69 7.98
N ARG A 94 31.95 27.54 8.32
CA ARG A 94 33.30 27.08 8.69
C ARG A 94 33.34 26.71 10.17
N ILE A 95 33.90 25.55 10.47
CA ILE A 95 34.10 25.05 11.84
C ILE A 95 35.56 24.62 12.01
N GLU A 96 36.01 24.40 13.25
CA GLU A 96 37.45 24.24 13.56
C GLU A 96 38.14 23.10 12.78
N ASP A 97 37.46 21.99 12.53
CA ASP A 97 38.02 20.79 11.86
C ASP A 97 37.42 20.52 10.46
N GLY A 98 36.73 21.50 9.87
CA GLY A 98 36.14 21.34 8.54
C GLY A 98 35.03 22.32 8.22
N ARG A 99 34.06 21.83 7.45
CA ARG A 99 32.93 22.61 6.95
C ARG A 99 31.62 21.87 7.22
N LEU A 100 30.61 22.63 7.62
CA LEU A 100 29.24 22.16 7.71
C LEU A 100 28.46 22.73 6.54
N CYS A 101 28.10 21.88 5.58
CA CYS A 101 27.42 22.27 4.36
C CYS A 101 25.93 21.90 4.45
N HIS A 102 25.04 22.86 4.20
CA HIS A 102 23.62 22.56 4.02
C HIS A 102 23.37 22.11 2.59
N PHE A 103 22.64 21.02 2.43
CA PHE A 103 22.32 20.45 1.13
C PHE A 103 20.83 20.15 0.97
N ILE A 104 20.44 20.04 -0.29
CA ILE A 104 19.11 19.65 -0.71
C ILE A 104 19.18 18.47 -1.69
N ALA A 105 18.14 17.65 -1.70
CA ALA A 105 17.86 16.74 -2.81
C ALA A 105 16.59 17.23 -3.53
N PRO A 106 16.71 18.04 -4.59
CA PRO A 106 15.57 18.74 -5.18
C PRO A 106 14.44 17.81 -5.65
N GLN A 107 14.80 16.62 -6.12
CA GLN A 107 13.87 15.61 -6.64
C GLN A 107 13.03 14.97 -5.54
N TYR A 108 13.39 15.17 -4.27
CA TYR A 108 12.82 14.44 -3.15
C TYR A 108 12.47 15.33 -1.96
N ASN A 109 12.54 16.67 -2.04
CA ASN A 109 12.23 17.54 -0.90
C ASN A 109 12.94 17.07 0.40
N ALA A 110 14.23 16.76 0.26
CA ALA A 110 15.08 16.40 1.39
C ALA A 110 16.03 17.56 1.68
N HIS A 111 16.16 17.94 2.94
CA HIS A 111 17.09 18.98 3.39
C HIS A 111 17.88 18.49 4.59
N GLY A 112 19.13 18.88 4.66
CA GLY A 112 20.03 18.37 5.68
C GLY A 112 21.35 19.09 5.71
N ASN A 113 22.17 18.72 6.68
CA ASN A 113 23.55 19.17 6.76
C ASN A 113 24.48 17.97 6.62
N TYR A 114 25.63 18.19 6.00
CA TYR A 114 26.76 17.27 6.09
C TYR A 114 27.99 17.99 6.61
N PHE A 115 28.75 17.27 7.43
CA PHE A 115 30.09 17.62 7.83
C PHE A 115 31.10 17.04 6.83
N LEU A 116 32.03 17.88 6.41
CA LEU A 116 33.19 17.50 5.60
C LEU A 116 34.46 17.92 6.33
N GLY A 117 35.27 16.93 6.71
CA GLY A 117 36.54 17.17 7.42
C GLY A 117 37.68 17.57 6.48
N ASP A 118 38.61 18.40 6.96
CA ASP A 118 39.74 18.89 6.15
C ASP A 118 40.93 17.91 6.07
N LYS A 119 40.98 16.90 6.95
CA LYS A 119 42.08 15.93 7.03
C LYS A 119 41.68 14.60 6.38
N LYS A 120 42.60 14.02 5.60
CA LYS A 120 42.40 12.69 5.00
C LYS A 120 42.14 11.63 6.08
N ALA A 121 41.21 10.72 5.78
CA ALA A 121 40.83 9.63 6.65
C ALA A 121 40.89 8.29 5.92
N ARG A 122 40.86 7.20 6.68
CA ARG A 122 40.76 5.86 6.09
C ARG A 122 39.44 5.72 5.35
N PRO A 123 39.44 5.22 4.10
CA PRO A 123 38.22 5.04 3.32
C PRO A 123 37.24 4.13 4.07
N TYR A 124 35.95 4.44 3.95
CA TYR A 124 34.91 3.59 4.49
C TYR A 124 34.76 2.32 3.66
N ARG A 125 34.19 1.25 4.22
CA ARG A 125 34.07 -0.06 3.56
C ARG A 125 33.26 -0.04 2.26
N THR A 126 32.41 0.98 2.06
CA THR A 126 31.56 1.16 0.88
C THR A 126 32.21 2.05 -0.18
N THR A 127 33.33 2.69 0.16
CA THR A 127 34.10 3.57 -0.72
C THR A 127 34.81 2.78 -1.81
N SER A 128 34.84 3.33 -3.02
CA SER A 128 35.58 2.74 -4.14
C SER A 128 37.06 2.60 -3.80
N ASP A 129 37.67 1.47 -4.19
CA ASP A 129 39.10 1.21 -4.00
C ASP A 129 39.98 2.29 -4.65
N SER A 130 39.49 2.92 -5.72
CA SER A 130 40.18 4.04 -6.39
C SER A 130 40.39 5.26 -5.48
N CYS A 131 39.60 5.40 -4.42
CA CYS A 131 39.58 6.55 -3.53
C CYS A 131 40.34 6.33 -2.22
N ALA A 132 41.10 5.23 -2.10
CA ALA A 132 41.72 4.83 -0.84
C ALA A 132 42.64 5.89 -0.20
N ASN A 133 43.29 6.73 -1.02
CA ASN A 133 44.20 7.78 -0.58
C ASN A 133 43.60 9.19 -0.62
N ASP A 134 42.37 9.35 -1.11
CA ASP A 134 41.72 10.66 -1.34
C ASP A 134 40.34 10.71 -0.69
N SER A 135 40.24 10.08 0.48
CA SER A 135 39.04 9.99 1.31
C SER A 135 39.10 10.97 2.49
N TYR A 136 37.98 11.64 2.75
CA TYR A 136 37.82 12.61 3.84
C TYR A 136 36.65 12.21 4.76
N PRO A 137 36.69 12.51 6.06
CA PRO A 137 35.58 12.26 6.98
C PRO A 137 34.28 12.90 6.47
N PHE A 138 33.22 12.12 6.48
CA PHE A 138 31.89 12.56 6.07
C PHE A 138 30.83 12.06 7.06
N GLU A 139 30.02 12.98 7.58
CA GLU A 139 28.83 12.67 8.36
C GLU A 139 27.67 13.53 7.86
N PHE A 140 26.45 13.04 7.90
CA PHE A 140 25.31 13.83 7.45
C PHE A 140 24.04 13.45 8.17
N TYR A 141 23.07 14.36 8.15
CA TYR A 141 21.68 14.02 8.34
C TYR A 141 20.82 14.73 7.30
N PHE A 142 19.62 14.20 7.06
CA PHE A 142 18.57 14.96 6.41
C PHE A 142 17.19 14.58 6.94
N TYR A 143 16.25 15.49 6.71
CA TYR A 143 14.82 15.25 6.81
C TYR A 143 14.21 15.21 5.42
N HIS A 144 13.37 14.21 5.17
CA HIS A 144 12.54 14.07 3.99
C HIS A 144 11.08 14.27 4.36
N GLY A 145 10.43 15.27 3.78
CA GLY A 145 9.02 15.56 4.03
C GLY A 145 8.11 14.40 3.62
N SER A 146 7.18 13.99 4.51
CA SER A 146 6.06 13.11 4.15
C SER A 146 4.89 13.93 3.59
N ILE A 147 3.86 13.26 3.07
CA ILE A 147 2.58 13.88 2.72
C ILE A 147 1.85 14.38 4.00
N GLY A 148 2.14 13.80 5.16
CA GLY A 148 1.62 14.21 6.46
C GLY A 148 2.36 15.38 7.12
N TYR A 149 2.05 15.66 8.39
CA TYR A 149 2.68 16.74 9.18
C TYR A 149 4.03 16.35 9.82
N TYR A 150 4.78 15.41 9.23
CA TYR A 150 6.07 14.94 9.75
C TYR A 150 7.08 14.71 8.62
N SER A 151 8.34 14.52 8.99
CA SER A 151 9.44 14.15 8.08
C SER A 151 10.16 12.90 8.58
N PHE A 152 10.64 12.09 7.63
CA PHE A 152 11.56 11.00 7.90
C PHE A 152 12.97 11.54 8.10
N TYR A 153 13.62 11.09 9.16
CA TYR A 153 14.99 11.43 9.50
C TYR A 153 15.93 10.29 9.14
N ILE A 154 17.05 10.64 8.52
CA ILE A 154 18.18 9.76 8.28
C ILE A 154 19.44 10.46 8.77
N GLU A 155 20.31 9.72 9.44
CA GLU A 155 21.66 10.13 9.77
C GLU A 155 22.65 9.02 9.42
N GLY A 156 23.75 9.39 8.78
CA GLY A 156 24.76 8.47 8.31
C GLY A 156 26.17 9.02 8.48
N HIS A 157 27.14 8.14 8.26
CA HIS A 157 28.56 8.43 8.35
C HIS A 157 29.31 7.60 7.31
N GLY A 158 30.46 8.09 6.89
CA GLY A 158 31.26 7.46 5.85
C GLY A 158 32.46 8.31 5.46
N THR A 159 32.81 8.25 4.19
CA THR A 159 33.89 9.06 3.63
C THR A 159 33.54 9.66 2.28
N TYR A 160 33.94 10.90 2.08
CA TYR A 160 33.88 11.61 0.80
C TYR A 160 35.12 11.31 -0.04
N CYS A 161 34.95 10.94 -1.30
CA CYS A 161 36.02 10.78 -2.27
C CYS A 161 36.20 12.04 -3.12
N ALA A 162 37.40 12.62 -3.09
CA ALA A 162 37.73 13.82 -3.86
C ALA A 162 37.98 13.56 -5.37
N LEU A 163 38.13 12.29 -5.79
CA LEU A 163 38.38 11.95 -7.19
C LEU A 163 37.10 11.90 -8.03
N ASP A 164 35.97 11.57 -7.43
CA ASP A 164 34.68 11.40 -8.11
C ASP A 164 33.53 12.21 -7.49
N ASN A 165 33.85 13.07 -6.52
CA ASN A 165 32.91 13.92 -5.78
C ASN A 165 31.77 13.17 -5.07
N THR A 166 31.98 11.89 -4.72
CA THR A 166 30.95 11.05 -4.11
C THR A 166 31.18 10.89 -2.62
N ALA A 167 30.13 11.08 -1.83
CA ALA A 167 30.10 10.63 -0.44
C ALA A 167 29.60 9.18 -0.37
N TYR A 168 30.46 8.29 0.11
CA TYR A 168 30.14 6.89 0.35
C TYR A 168 29.83 6.71 1.82
N ASP A 169 28.58 6.39 2.14
CA ASP A 169 28.13 6.37 3.52
C ASP A 169 27.29 5.14 3.88
N VAL A 170 27.13 4.96 5.18
CA VAL A 170 26.20 4.01 5.76
C VAL A 170 25.33 4.72 6.79
N VAL A 171 24.04 4.43 6.71
CA VAL A 171 23.04 4.96 7.63
C VAL A 171 23.23 4.35 9.01
N ARG A 172 23.39 5.21 10.02
CA ARG A 172 23.51 4.83 11.43
C ARG A 172 22.23 5.07 12.22
N GLY A 173 21.43 6.06 11.82
CA GLY A 173 20.24 6.50 12.54
C GLY A 173 19.06 6.73 11.60
N VAL A 174 17.88 6.33 12.05
CA VAL A 174 16.60 6.64 11.40
C VAL A 174 15.59 7.08 12.45
N GLY A 175 14.62 7.88 12.05
CA GLY A 175 13.61 8.41 12.96
C GLY A 175 12.57 9.25 12.23
N THR A 176 11.75 9.96 12.99
CA THR A 176 10.75 10.88 12.46
C THR A 176 10.63 12.11 13.35
N TYR A 177 10.28 13.26 12.77
CA TYR A 177 10.06 14.49 13.52
C TYR A 177 8.90 15.28 12.93
N ASP A 178 8.13 15.96 13.79
CA ASP A 178 6.97 16.79 13.40
C ASP A 178 7.44 18.12 12.77
N ILE A 179 8.06 18.00 11.61
CA ILE A 179 8.55 19.11 10.79
C ILE A 179 8.23 18.79 9.32
N ASN A 180 7.83 19.79 8.55
CA ASN A 180 7.62 19.63 7.10
C ASN A 180 7.73 20.99 6.38
N GLY A 181 7.80 20.97 5.05
CA GLY A 181 7.84 22.18 4.21
C GLY A 181 9.03 23.09 4.49
N ALA A 182 8.82 24.41 4.43
CA ALA A 182 9.87 25.42 4.59
C ALA A 182 10.57 25.40 5.97
N SER A 183 9.94 24.83 6.99
CA SER A 183 10.60 24.65 8.30
C SER A 183 11.75 23.64 8.23
N VAL A 184 11.71 22.69 7.29
CA VAL A 184 12.76 21.68 7.10
C VAL A 184 14.05 22.32 6.56
N SER A 185 13.93 23.28 5.64
CA SER A 185 15.09 23.97 5.06
C SER A 185 15.78 24.94 6.02
N SER A 186 15.06 25.44 7.03
CA SER A 186 15.59 26.37 8.04
C SER A 186 16.05 25.67 9.33
N ASN A 187 16.02 24.34 9.37
CA ASN A 187 16.32 23.56 10.57
C ASN A 187 17.84 23.43 10.81
N LYS A 188 18.35 24.18 11.79
CA LYS A 188 19.76 24.17 12.23
C LYS A 188 20.15 22.97 13.12
N GLY A 189 19.18 22.15 13.52
CA GLY A 189 19.40 21.09 14.51
C GLY A 189 19.41 21.61 15.96
N ASP A 190 19.34 20.69 16.91
CA ASP A 190 19.45 20.94 18.35
C ASP A 190 19.91 19.67 19.07
N THR A 191 20.24 19.81 20.35
CA THR A 191 20.77 18.72 21.19
C THR A 191 19.69 17.90 21.89
N ILE A 192 18.42 18.21 21.66
CA ILE A 192 17.28 17.53 22.31
C ILE A 192 16.89 16.27 21.55
N TYR A 193 16.20 15.36 22.25
CA TYR A 193 15.57 14.23 21.59
C TYR A 193 14.39 14.68 20.75
N ARG A 194 14.39 14.27 19.48
CA ARG A 194 13.35 14.55 18.50
C ARG A 194 12.54 13.30 18.23
N LYS A 195 11.23 13.47 18.07
CA LYS A 195 10.28 12.41 17.71
C LYS A 195 9.05 13.00 17.04
N SER A 196 8.34 12.21 16.25
CA SER A 196 7.04 12.59 15.69
C SER A 196 5.90 11.99 16.51
N PHE A 197 5.07 12.84 17.10
CA PHE A 197 3.82 12.41 17.72
C PHE A 197 2.79 12.04 16.65
N TRP A 198 2.80 12.72 15.50
CA TRP A 198 1.92 12.40 14.38
C TRP A 198 2.16 10.99 13.85
N TYR A 199 3.39 10.68 13.47
CA TYR A 199 3.77 9.34 13.01
C TYR A 199 3.53 8.28 14.10
N GLY A 200 3.82 8.62 15.37
CA GLY A 200 3.53 7.75 16.50
C GLY A 200 2.06 7.36 16.57
N LEU A 201 1.14 8.34 16.52
CA LEU A 201 -0.30 8.12 16.61
C LEU A 201 -0.86 7.40 15.37
N THR A 202 -0.59 7.92 14.17
CA THR A 202 -1.14 7.38 12.92
C THR A 202 -0.55 6.00 12.61
N GLY A 203 0.76 5.82 12.82
CA GLY A 203 1.44 4.54 12.71
C GLY A 203 0.91 3.51 13.71
N SER A 204 0.68 3.88 14.97
CA SER A 204 0.04 3.00 15.96
C SER A 204 -1.35 2.54 15.50
N ALA A 205 -2.18 3.46 15.00
CA ALA A 205 -3.51 3.13 14.50
C ALA A 205 -3.44 2.15 13.30
N TRP A 206 -2.47 2.34 12.40
CA TRP A 206 -2.24 1.46 11.26
C TRP A 206 -1.76 0.06 11.68
N ILE A 207 -0.82 -0.03 12.61
CA ILE A 207 -0.34 -1.31 13.16
C ILE A 207 -1.48 -2.05 13.87
N ALA A 208 -2.29 -1.35 14.68
CA ALA A 208 -3.45 -1.95 15.33
C ALA A 208 -4.48 -2.47 14.31
N TYR A 209 -4.71 -1.71 13.24
CA TYR A 209 -5.59 -2.13 12.14
C TYR A 209 -5.09 -3.41 11.44
N ARG A 210 -3.80 -3.46 11.09
CA ARG A 210 -3.16 -4.63 10.46
C ARG A 210 -3.19 -5.84 11.38
N PHE A 211 -2.92 -5.66 12.67
CA PHE A 211 -3.05 -6.71 13.67
C PHE A 211 -4.48 -7.28 13.68
N TRP A 212 -5.48 -6.42 13.60
CA TRP A 212 -6.87 -6.86 13.56
C TRP A 212 -7.20 -7.69 12.31
N ILE A 213 -6.71 -7.29 11.13
CA ILE A 213 -6.86 -8.07 9.88
C ILE A 213 -6.27 -9.47 10.05
N ILE A 214 -5.05 -9.56 10.61
CA ILE A 214 -4.34 -10.83 10.81
C ILE A 214 -5.09 -11.72 11.79
N ARG A 215 -5.59 -11.16 12.90
CA ARG A 215 -6.46 -11.87 13.84
C ARG A 215 -7.74 -12.35 13.19
N ARG A 216 -8.41 -11.52 12.39
CA ARG A 216 -9.62 -11.88 11.65
C ARG A 216 -9.34 -13.04 10.69
N SER A 217 -8.27 -12.95 9.92
CA SER A 217 -7.80 -14.00 9.01
C SER A 217 -7.53 -15.30 9.76
N PHE A 218 -6.83 -15.26 10.89
CA PHE A 218 -6.55 -16.44 11.72
C PHE A 218 -7.83 -17.17 12.14
N VAL A 219 -8.82 -16.42 12.62
CA VAL A 219 -10.12 -17.00 13.02
C VAL A 219 -10.85 -17.58 11.82
N SER A 220 -10.84 -16.92 10.66
CA SER A 220 -11.42 -17.45 9.41
C SER A 220 -10.74 -18.75 8.97
N CYS A 221 -9.41 -18.81 8.99
CA CYS A 221 -8.63 -20.02 8.70
C CYS A 221 -8.98 -21.16 9.66
N LYS A 222 -9.07 -20.89 10.96
CA LYS A 222 -9.46 -21.90 11.96
C LYS A 222 -10.87 -22.43 11.72
N ARG A 223 -11.82 -21.58 11.33
CA ARG A 223 -13.19 -21.98 11.01
C ARG A 223 -13.25 -22.79 9.71
N PHE A 224 -12.47 -22.42 8.71
CA PHE A 224 -12.35 -23.16 7.46
C PHE A 224 -11.84 -24.59 7.68
N ILE A 225 -10.72 -24.75 8.42
CA ILE A 225 -10.18 -26.07 8.77
C ILE A 225 -11.20 -26.94 9.52
N ARG A 226 -12.02 -26.33 10.39
CA ARG A 226 -13.07 -27.06 11.13
C ARG A 226 -14.23 -27.55 10.25
N ARG A 227 -14.51 -26.86 9.14
CA ARG A 227 -15.57 -27.22 8.20
C ARG A 227 -15.12 -28.24 7.16
N CYS A 228 -13.82 -28.34 6.89
CA CYS A 228 -13.29 -29.35 5.99
C CYS A 228 -13.40 -30.75 6.60
N ASP A 229 -13.85 -31.69 5.79
CA ASP A 229 -13.84 -33.12 6.06
C ASP A 229 -12.43 -33.69 5.81
N PRO A 230 -11.70 -34.10 6.85
CA PRO A 230 -10.32 -34.57 6.71
C PRO A 230 -10.17 -35.90 5.95
N THR A 231 -11.25 -36.66 5.73
CA THR A 231 -11.20 -37.93 4.99
C THR A 231 -11.25 -37.72 3.48
N THR A 232 -12.02 -36.73 3.04
CA THR A 232 -12.32 -36.47 1.63
C THR A 232 -11.50 -35.30 1.08
N ASP A 233 -11.07 -34.39 1.96
CA ASP A 233 -10.54 -33.08 1.56
C ASP A 233 -9.02 -33.00 1.51
N ARG A 234 -8.47 -33.09 0.30
CA ARG A 234 -7.06 -32.76 0.05
C ARG A 234 -6.92 -31.34 -0.44
N ILE A 235 -6.70 -30.39 0.47
CA ILE A 235 -6.39 -29.00 0.11
C ILE A 235 -4.91 -28.89 -0.26
N SER A 236 -4.62 -28.43 -1.48
CA SER A 236 -3.26 -28.20 -1.94
C SER A 236 -2.63 -26.98 -1.24
N PHE A 237 -1.31 -26.82 -1.34
CA PHE A 237 -0.66 -25.60 -0.85
C PHE A 237 -1.16 -24.35 -1.58
N GLN A 238 -1.45 -24.45 -2.88
CA GLN A 238 -1.99 -23.35 -3.68
C GLN A 238 -3.39 -22.95 -3.20
N ASP A 239 -4.28 -23.92 -2.95
CA ASP A 239 -5.63 -23.64 -2.45
C ASP A 239 -5.61 -23.01 -1.06
N ALA A 240 -4.73 -23.49 -0.18
CA ALA A 240 -4.52 -22.89 1.14
C ALA A 240 -4.00 -21.45 1.04
N MET A 241 -3.08 -21.18 0.11
CA MET A 241 -2.56 -19.84 -0.17
C MET A 241 -3.70 -18.89 -0.61
N VAL A 242 -4.55 -19.33 -1.55
CA VAL A 242 -5.71 -18.56 -2.04
C VAL A 242 -6.63 -18.19 -0.88
N PHE A 243 -7.04 -19.18 -0.07
CA PHE A 243 -7.93 -18.95 1.07
C PHE A 243 -7.34 -17.93 2.06
N VAL A 244 -6.06 -18.11 2.41
CA VAL A 244 -5.36 -17.21 3.33
C VAL A 244 -5.30 -15.79 2.76
N GLN A 245 -4.93 -15.62 1.49
CA GLN A 245 -4.86 -14.29 0.85
C GLN A 245 -6.21 -13.58 0.79
N GLU A 246 -7.30 -14.29 0.45
CA GLU A 246 -8.66 -13.71 0.50
C GLU A 246 -9.04 -13.31 1.94
N SER A 247 -8.68 -14.12 2.93
CA SER A 247 -8.99 -13.82 4.34
C SER A 247 -8.20 -12.60 4.89
N LEU A 248 -7.03 -12.32 4.33
CA LEU A 248 -6.13 -11.20 4.66
C LEU A 248 -6.48 -9.90 3.91
N ARG A 249 -7.59 -9.86 3.16
CA ARG A 249 -8.03 -8.66 2.43
C ARG A 249 -8.05 -7.42 3.33
N LEU A 250 -7.49 -6.32 2.84
CA LEU A 250 -7.44 -5.07 3.60
C LEU A 250 -8.82 -4.48 3.82
N ALA A 251 -9.63 -4.31 2.78
CA ALA A 251 -10.99 -3.82 2.89
C ALA A 251 -11.95 -4.93 3.30
N ALA A 252 -12.92 -4.62 4.16
CA ALA A 252 -14.03 -5.53 4.44
C ALA A 252 -14.97 -5.66 3.22
N HIS A 253 -15.76 -6.73 3.18
CA HIS A 253 -16.80 -6.86 2.16
C HIS A 253 -17.84 -5.76 2.34
N GLY A 254 -18.22 -5.11 1.23
CA GLY A 254 -19.13 -3.95 1.26
C GLY A 254 -18.47 -2.63 1.66
N ALA A 255 -17.14 -2.55 1.76
CA ALA A 255 -16.43 -1.30 1.95
C ALA A 255 -16.76 -0.28 0.84
N ARG A 256 -17.15 0.94 1.23
CA ARG A 256 -17.30 2.07 0.30
C ARG A 256 -15.94 2.65 -0.12
N ASN A 257 -15.91 3.38 -1.23
CA ASN A 257 -14.67 3.94 -1.78
C ASN A 257 -13.97 4.95 -0.88
N TYR A 258 -14.68 5.75 -0.07
CA TYR A 258 -14.00 6.62 0.89
C TYR A 258 -13.19 5.84 1.92
N HIS A 259 -13.67 4.67 2.37
CA HIS A 259 -12.89 3.80 3.26
C HIS A 259 -11.63 3.29 2.54
N ARG A 260 -11.75 2.92 1.26
CA ARG A 260 -10.60 2.46 0.45
C ARG A 260 -9.59 3.58 0.23
N VAL A 261 -10.04 4.83 0.05
CA VAL A 261 -9.15 6.00 -0.03
C VAL A 261 -8.38 6.19 1.27
N VAL A 262 -9.04 6.10 2.43
CA VAL A 262 -8.35 6.17 3.74
C VAL A 262 -7.33 5.03 3.88
N LEU A 263 -7.68 3.80 3.48
CA LEU A 263 -6.76 2.67 3.49
C LEU A 263 -5.56 2.88 2.56
N LEU A 264 -5.78 3.42 1.35
CA LEU A 264 -4.70 3.73 0.41
C LEU A 264 -3.77 4.79 0.97
N PHE A 265 -4.30 5.84 1.59
CA PHE A 265 -3.49 6.86 2.26
C PHE A 265 -2.59 6.24 3.35
N LEU A 266 -3.18 5.45 4.26
CA LEU A 266 -2.41 4.79 5.33
C LEU A 266 -1.39 3.80 4.76
N LEU A 267 -1.75 3.07 3.71
CA LEU A 267 -0.86 2.08 3.10
C LEU A 267 0.30 2.75 2.35
N LEU A 268 0.07 3.88 1.69
CA LEU A 268 1.09 4.64 0.98
C LEU A 268 2.02 5.36 1.96
N ASP A 269 1.48 6.19 2.85
CA ASP A 269 2.27 7.07 3.73
C ASP A 269 2.94 6.32 4.89
N LEU A 270 2.23 5.40 5.56
CA LEU A 270 2.77 4.68 6.72
C LEU A 270 3.38 3.32 6.36
N GLY A 271 2.88 2.67 5.31
CA GLY A 271 3.37 1.36 4.86
C GLY A 271 4.51 1.47 3.86
N LEU A 272 4.16 1.85 2.63
CA LEU A 272 5.07 1.85 1.48
C LEU A 272 6.26 2.78 1.69
N MET A 273 6.03 4.03 2.12
CA MET A 273 7.13 4.99 2.33
C MET A 273 8.08 4.53 3.43
N SER A 274 7.58 4.01 4.56
CA SER A 274 8.43 3.49 5.64
C SER A 274 9.31 2.31 5.15
N ASP A 275 8.74 1.39 4.36
CA ASP A 275 9.48 0.27 3.80
C ASP A 275 10.50 0.70 2.74
N LEU A 276 10.13 1.66 1.89
CA LEU A 276 11.03 2.26 0.91
C LEU A 276 12.22 2.93 1.60
N PHE A 277 11.96 3.75 2.63
CA PHE A 277 13.00 4.40 3.44
C PHE A 277 13.95 3.39 4.08
N LEU A 278 13.44 2.26 4.59
CA LEU A 278 14.30 1.22 5.15
C LEU A 278 15.09 0.47 4.09
N LEU A 279 14.54 0.31 2.89
CA LEU A 279 15.22 -0.35 1.79
C LEU A 279 16.39 0.49 1.25
N ILE A 280 16.25 1.81 1.26
CA ILE A 280 17.31 2.75 0.82
C ILE A 280 18.29 3.12 1.95
N THR A 281 18.09 2.60 3.16
CA THR A 281 18.99 2.85 4.31
C THR A 281 19.67 1.58 4.82
N GLN A 282 19.14 0.38 4.52
CA GLN A 282 19.67 -0.88 5.01
C GLN A 282 20.48 -1.63 3.94
N GLU A 283 21.70 -2.00 4.31
CA GLU A 283 22.58 -2.79 3.46
C GLU A 283 22.34 -4.31 3.62
N GLY A 284 22.79 -5.06 2.61
CA GLY A 284 22.92 -6.51 2.68
C GLY A 284 21.60 -7.27 2.84
N LEU A 285 21.62 -8.32 3.64
CA LEU A 285 20.48 -9.24 3.81
C LEU A 285 19.27 -8.55 4.41
N THR A 286 19.47 -7.59 5.31
CA THR A 286 18.36 -6.89 5.99
C THR A 286 17.54 -6.06 5.01
N GLY A 287 18.20 -5.34 4.09
CA GLY A 287 17.52 -4.62 3.00
C GLY A 287 16.77 -5.59 2.09
N ARG A 288 17.39 -6.72 1.72
CA ARG A 288 16.73 -7.76 0.91
C ARG A 288 15.49 -8.34 1.59
N ILE A 289 15.51 -8.56 2.90
CA ILE A 289 14.32 -9.03 3.64
C ILE A 289 13.22 -7.94 3.64
N GLN A 290 13.59 -6.67 3.78
CA GLN A 290 12.62 -5.56 3.75
C GLN A 290 11.89 -5.47 2.40
N SER A 291 12.52 -5.88 1.31
CA SER A 291 11.90 -5.95 -0.03
C SER A 291 10.62 -6.79 -0.06
N ILE A 292 10.51 -7.81 0.80
CA ILE A 292 9.30 -8.64 0.93
C ILE A 292 8.13 -7.81 1.47
N SER A 293 8.38 -7.00 2.50
CA SER A 293 7.36 -6.09 3.07
C SER A 293 6.94 -5.03 2.05
N LEU A 294 7.90 -4.45 1.33
CA LEU A 294 7.65 -3.48 0.26
C LEU A 294 6.75 -4.08 -0.82
N GLY A 295 7.09 -5.26 -1.34
CA GLY A 295 6.29 -5.96 -2.35
C GLY A 295 4.88 -6.30 -1.87
N TYR A 296 4.73 -6.71 -0.61
CA TYR A 296 3.41 -6.97 -0.01
C TYR A 296 2.55 -5.71 0.09
N ASN A 297 3.12 -4.59 0.52
CA ASN A 297 2.42 -3.31 0.57
C ASN A 297 2.02 -2.85 -0.84
N LEU A 298 2.92 -2.98 -1.83
CA LEU A 298 2.65 -2.62 -3.21
C LEU A 298 1.51 -3.45 -3.83
N ALA A 299 1.46 -4.76 -3.56
CA ALA A 299 0.35 -5.63 -3.96
C ALA A 299 -0.97 -5.21 -3.31
N GLY A 300 -0.92 -4.70 -2.08
CA GLY A 300 -2.05 -4.12 -1.36
C GLY A 300 -2.60 -2.86 -2.04
N ILE A 301 -1.73 -1.94 -2.47
CA ILE A 301 -2.12 -0.75 -3.26
C ILE A 301 -2.80 -1.18 -4.55
N MET A 302 -2.15 -2.01 -5.36
CA MET A 302 -2.66 -2.40 -6.68
C MET A 302 -4.04 -3.05 -6.58
N SER A 303 -4.22 -3.96 -5.62
CA SER A 303 -5.50 -4.61 -5.39
C SER A 303 -6.57 -3.65 -4.89
N THR A 304 -6.24 -2.75 -3.95
CA THR A 304 -7.23 -1.82 -3.37
C THR A 304 -7.68 -0.80 -4.42
N MET A 305 -6.76 -0.31 -5.26
CA MET A 305 -7.09 0.56 -6.39
C MET A 305 -8.00 -0.14 -7.39
N PHE A 306 -7.71 -1.40 -7.75
CA PHE A 306 -8.56 -2.14 -8.67
C PHE A 306 -9.97 -2.40 -8.10
N GLU A 307 -10.07 -2.74 -6.82
CA GLU A 307 -11.37 -2.88 -6.15
C GLU A 307 -12.20 -1.58 -6.18
N MET A 308 -11.55 -0.41 -6.10
CA MET A 308 -12.23 0.87 -6.25
C MET A 308 -12.80 1.00 -7.66
N VAL A 309 -11.99 0.75 -8.70
CA VAL A 309 -12.44 0.82 -10.10
C VAL A 309 -13.58 -0.18 -10.37
N GLU A 310 -13.48 -1.42 -9.87
CA GLU A 310 -14.57 -2.41 -9.97
C GLU A 310 -15.85 -1.89 -9.30
N SER A 311 -15.76 -1.34 -8.10
CA SER A 311 -16.95 -0.86 -7.38
C SER A 311 -17.60 0.40 -7.97
N MET A 312 -16.87 1.14 -8.80
CA MET A 312 -17.42 2.30 -9.53
C MET A 312 -18.13 1.89 -10.83
N ASN A 313 -18.11 0.60 -11.19
CA ASN A 313 -18.66 0.09 -12.46
C ASN A 313 -18.12 0.81 -13.71
N TRP A 314 -16.85 1.24 -13.66
CA TRP A 314 -16.20 1.97 -14.76
C TRP A 314 -15.79 1.07 -15.93
N MET A 315 -15.79 -0.25 -15.74
CA MET A 315 -15.43 -1.23 -16.76
C MET A 315 -16.65 -2.08 -17.15
N ARG A 316 -16.76 -2.40 -18.44
CA ARG A 316 -17.70 -3.44 -18.90
C ARG A 316 -17.26 -4.80 -18.35
N GLU A 317 -18.22 -5.69 -18.13
CA GLU A 317 -17.98 -6.99 -17.50
C GLU A 317 -16.91 -7.84 -18.21
N ASN A 318 -16.95 -7.92 -19.54
CA ASN A 318 -15.94 -8.65 -20.31
C ASN A 318 -14.54 -8.05 -20.12
N THR A 319 -14.43 -6.73 -20.09
CA THR A 319 -13.15 -6.02 -19.85
C THR A 319 -12.68 -6.22 -18.41
N ARG A 320 -13.60 -6.18 -17.44
CA ARG A 320 -13.31 -6.45 -16.03
C ARG A 320 -12.73 -7.85 -15.86
N CYS A 321 -13.38 -8.88 -16.40
CA CYS A 321 -12.91 -10.25 -16.34
C CYS A 321 -11.57 -10.44 -17.06
N PHE A 322 -11.40 -9.85 -18.25
CA PHE A 322 -10.14 -9.88 -18.99
C PHE A 322 -8.99 -9.29 -18.17
N VAL A 323 -9.16 -8.08 -17.64
CA VAL A 323 -8.14 -7.40 -16.82
C VAL A 323 -7.86 -8.20 -15.55
N LYS A 324 -8.90 -8.75 -14.91
CA LYS A 324 -8.75 -9.51 -13.68
C LYS A 324 -7.95 -10.80 -13.91
N ARG A 325 -8.27 -11.56 -14.96
CA ARG A 325 -7.50 -12.76 -15.34
C ARG A 325 -6.08 -12.43 -15.76
N LEU A 326 -5.85 -11.31 -16.45
CA LEU A 326 -4.53 -10.93 -16.96
C LEU A 326 -3.61 -10.34 -15.88
N LEU A 327 -4.13 -9.48 -15.01
CA LEU A 327 -3.31 -8.69 -14.07
C LEU A 327 -3.59 -8.97 -12.60
N PHE A 328 -4.71 -9.61 -12.25
CA PHE A 328 -5.12 -9.84 -10.86
C PHE A 328 -5.42 -11.33 -10.63
N ASN A 329 -4.41 -12.16 -10.83
CA ASN A 329 -4.46 -13.60 -10.60
C ASN A 329 -3.42 -14.07 -9.57
N TYR A 330 -3.70 -15.21 -8.94
CA TYR A 330 -2.86 -15.78 -7.87
C TYR A 330 -1.51 -16.31 -8.35
N GLU A 331 -1.41 -16.73 -9.61
CA GLU A 331 -0.20 -17.30 -10.20
C GLU A 331 0.91 -16.27 -10.37
N THR A 332 0.55 -15.02 -10.73
CA THR A 332 1.51 -13.93 -10.90
C THR A 332 1.43 -12.86 -9.81
N ALA A 333 0.45 -12.96 -8.91
CA ALA A 333 0.39 -12.14 -7.71
C ALA A 333 1.68 -12.29 -6.89
N LEU A 334 2.20 -11.16 -6.39
CA LEU A 334 3.47 -11.03 -5.66
C LEU A 334 4.73 -11.23 -6.51
N VAL A 335 4.69 -11.92 -7.65
CA VAL A 335 5.88 -12.10 -8.50
C VAL A 335 6.38 -10.75 -9.05
N GLY A 336 5.48 -9.97 -9.64
CA GLY A 336 5.81 -8.64 -10.15
C GLY A 336 6.26 -7.69 -9.04
N GLU A 337 5.60 -7.74 -7.88
CA GLU A 337 5.95 -6.91 -6.73
C GLU A 337 7.30 -7.25 -6.11
N LEU A 338 7.61 -8.54 -5.95
CA LEU A 338 8.91 -8.99 -5.44
C LEU A 338 10.03 -8.67 -6.42
N LEU A 339 9.81 -8.88 -7.73
CA LEU A 339 10.78 -8.49 -8.75
C LEU A 339 11.04 -6.98 -8.74
N THR A 340 9.98 -6.17 -8.61
CA THR A 340 10.10 -4.71 -8.48
C THR A 340 10.90 -4.35 -7.24
N ALA A 341 10.62 -4.96 -6.09
CA ALA A 341 11.33 -4.71 -4.85
C ALA A 341 12.81 -5.14 -4.90
N LEU A 342 13.16 -6.13 -5.73
CA LEU A 342 14.56 -6.52 -5.97
C LEU A 342 15.30 -5.55 -6.90
N LEU A 343 14.61 -5.01 -7.91
CA LEU A 343 15.21 -4.13 -8.92
C LEU A 343 15.19 -2.65 -8.54
N ILE A 344 14.48 -2.27 -7.48
CA ILE A 344 14.24 -0.87 -7.11
C ILE A 344 15.52 -0.08 -6.83
N GLN A 345 16.55 -0.66 -6.21
CA GLN A 345 17.81 0.03 -5.94
C GLN A 345 18.56 0.39 -7.24
N PHE A 346 18.58 -0.55 -8.20
CA PHE A 346 19.12 -0.30 -9.53
C PHE A 346 18.30 0.77 -10.26
N TYR A 347 16.98 0.65 -10.21
CA TYR A 347 16.07 1.61 -10.83
C TYR A 347 16.23 3.03 -10.27
N ILE A 348 16.29 3.19 -8.95
CA ILE A 348 16.52 4.49 -8.29
C ILE A 348 17.87 5.08 -8.72
N THR A 349 18.92 4.26 -8.75
CA THR A 349 20.25 4.71 -9.20
C THR A 349 20.23 5.18 -10.65
N SER A 350 19.64 4.40 -11.55
CA SER A 350 19.49 4.79 -12.96
C SER A 350 18.65 6.05 -13.12
N LEU A 351 17.58 6.18 -12.33
CA LEU A 351 16.68 7.33 -12.35
C LEU A 351 17.41 8.59 -11.88
N ASN A 352 18.18 8.52 -10.79
CA ASN A 352 18.95 9.66 -10.28
C ASN A 352 20.11 10.03 -11.20
N ARG A 353 20.67 9.10 -11.96
CA ARG A 353 21.70 9.38 -12.97
C ARG A 353 21.12 9.86 -14.32
N SER A 354 19.80 9.96 -14.45
CA SER A 354 19.14 10.48 -15.66
C SER A 354 19.09 12.01 -15.66
N SER A 355 18.34 12.60 -16.61
CA SER A 355 18.08 14.04 -16.68
C SER A 355 17.47 14.62 -15.40
N LEU A 356 16.89 13.80 -14.52
CA LEU A 356 16.42 14.23 -13.20
C LEU A 356 17.51 14.86 -12.32
N ARG A 357 18.79 14.56 -12.58
CA ARG A 357 19.93 15.22 -11.90
C ARG A 357 19.91 16.74 -12.06
N HIS A 358 19.42 17.24 -13.20
CA HIS A 358 19.53 18.65 -13.57
C HIS A 358 18.24 19.46 -13.30
N THR A 359 17.46 19.08 -12.30
CA THR A 359 16.14 19.66 -12.02
C THR A 359 16.16 20.82 -11.00
N GLU A 360 17.33 21.35 -10.68
CA GLU A 360 17.49 22.40 -9.67
C GLU A 360 16.78 23.70 -10.06
N ALA A 361 16.93 24.13 -11.31
CA ALA A 361 16.33 25.37 -11.80
C ALA A 361 14.80 25.30 -11.74
N GLU A 362 14.24 24.16 -12.17
CA GLU A 362 12.82 23.88 -12.11
C GLU A 362 12.32 23.81 -10.66
N ALA A 363 13.10 23.20 -9.76
CA ALA A 363 12.75 23.13 -8.34
C ALA A 363 12.73 24.49 -7.65
N LYS A 364 13.67 25.39 -8.00
CA LYS A 364 13.70 26.78 -7.50
C LYS A 364 12.51 27.59 -8.00
N VAL A 365 12.05 27.36 -9.23
CA VAL A 365 10.90 28.07 -9.82
C VAL A 365 9.57 27.55 -9.29
N ALA A 366 9.38 26.23 -9.23
CA ALA A 366 8.09 25.63 -8.86
C ALA A 366 7.92 25.42 -7.36
N SER A 367 8.97 24.96 -6.68
CA SER A 367 9.07 24.49 -5.28
C SER A 367 9.64 23.07 -5.22
N TYR A 368 10.53 22.83 -4.26
CA TYR A 368 11.04 21.50 -3.92
C TYR A 368 9.93 20.49 -3.59
N TYR A 369 8.80 20.95 -3.05
CA TYR A 369 7.65 20.09 -2.74
C TYR A 369 6.99 19.53 -4.00
N ILE A 370 6.79 20.38 -5.01
CA ILE A 370 6.21 19.97 -6.30
C ILE A 370 7.17 19.03 -7.02
N MET A 371 8.47 19.36 -7.03
CA MET A 371 9.47 18.49 -7.65
C MET A 371 9.59 17.14 -6.94
N SER A 372 9.39 17.09 -5.62
CA SER A 372 9.28 15.81 -4.90
C SER A 372 8.09 14.96 -5.36
N LEU A 373 6.95 15.57 -5.66
CA LEU A 373 5.80 14.85 -6.21
C LEU A 373 6.13 14.27 -7.60
N VAL A 374 6.85 15.03 -8.43
CA VAL A 374 7.32 14.55 -9.75
C VAL A 374 8.30 13.39 -9.59
N GLY A 375 9.32 13.53 -8.73
CA GLY A 375 10.30 12.48 -8.47
C GLY A 375 9.68 11.19 -7.96
N HIS A 376 8.82 11.27 -6.95
CA HIS A 376 8.06 10.12 -6.45
C HIS A 376 7.08 9.55 -7.49
N GLY A 377 6.47 10.41 -8.31
CA GLY A 377 5.62 10.01 -9.43
C GLY A 377 6.37 9.17 -10.46
N CYS A 378 7.59 9.57 -10.83
CA CYS A 378 8.46 8.78 -11.70
C CYS A 378 8.78 7.42 -11.08
N ILE A 379 9.15 7.37 -9.79
CA ILE A 379 9.44 6.12 -9.08
C ILE A 379 8.21 5.20 -9.11
N ALA A 380 7.05 5.72 -8.72
CA ALA A 380 5.81 4.96 -8.64
C ALA A 380 5.37 4.41 -10.00
N LEU A 381 5.42 5.24 -11.06
CA LEU A 381 5.07 4.83 -12.42
C LEU A 381 6.01 3.73 -12.94
N GLY A 382 7.32 3.85 -12.68
CA GLY A 382 8.28 2.81 -13.03
C GLY A 382 8.00 1.48 -12.32
N CYS A 383 7.70 1.53 -11.02
CA CYS A 383 7.30 0.35 -10.25
C CYS A 383 6.05 -0.31 -10.83
N VAL A 384 5.01 0.48 -11.13
CA VAL A 384 3.76 -0.02 -11.71
C VAL A 384 4.02 -0.64 -13.09
N LEU A 385 4.86 -0.02 -13.92
CA LEU A 385 5.21 -0.54 -15.24
C LEU A 385 5.86 -1.93 -15.14
N VAL A 386 6.84 -2.11 -14.26
CA VAL A 386 7.49 -3.41 -14.04
C VAL A 386 6.47 -4.44 -13.59
N ILE A 387 5.63 -4.13 -12.59
CA ILE A 387 4.59 -5.05 -12.09
C ILE A 387 3.64 -5.48 -13.20
N VAL A 388 3.10 -4.52 -13.95
CA VAL A 388 2.13 -4.78 -15.01
C VAL A 388 2.76 -5.64 -16.10
N CYS A 389 3.97 -5.31 -16.55
CA CYS A 389 4.70 -6.09 -17.54
C CYS A 389 4.97 -7.52 -17.08
N THR A 390 5.49 -7.71 -15.85
CA THR A 390 5.77 -9.03 -15.31
C THR A 390 4.51 -9.88 -15.16
N ARG A 391 3.41 -9.29 -14.66
CA ARG A 391 2.14 -10.01 -14.52
C ARG A 391 1.55 -10.37 -15.87
N LEU A 392 1.56 -9.45 -16.82
CA LEU A 392 1.06 -9.69 -18.17
C LEU A 392 1.81 -10.83 -18.86
N ILE A 393 3.15 -10.77 -18.86
CA ILE A 393 4.00 -11.81 -19.47
C ILE A 393 3.78 -13.14 -18.75
N GLY A 394 3.81 -13.14 -17.41
CA GLY A 394 3.63 -14.34 -16.60
C GLY A 394 2.28 -15.01 -16.82
N SER A 395 1.20 -14.24 -16.89
CA SER A 395 -0.15 -14.77 -17.07
C SER A 395 -0.38 -15.28 -18.48
N VAL A 396 0.11 -14.57 -19.51
CA VAL A 396 0.07 -15.05 -20.90
C VAL A 396 0.86 -16.34 -21.05
N ALA A 397 2.08 -16.39 -20.52
CA ALA A 397 2.93 -17.58 -20.56
C ALA A 397 2.27 -18.76 -19.83
N PHE A 398 1.73 -18.53 -18.62
CA PHE A 398 1.04 -19.54 -17.83
C PHE A 398 -0.18 -20.11 -18.57
N ILE A 399 -1.05 -19.25 -19.09
CA ILE A 399 -2.26 -19.68 -19.81
C ILE A 399 -1.88 -20.46 -21.08
N ARG A 400 -0.88 -19.96 -21.83
CA ARG A 400 -0.42 -20.61 -23.07
C ARG A 400 0.21 -21.97 -22.80
N TRP A 401 0.96 -22.11 -21.70
CA TRP A 401 1.51 -23.39 -21.25
C TRP A 401 0.39 -24.34 -20.83
N ARG A 402 -0.51 -23.90 -19.95
CA ARG A 402 -1.44 -24.80 -19.25
C ARG A 402 -2.64 -25.23 -20.10
N TYR A 403 -3.12 -24.35 -20.97
CA TYR A 403 -4.36 -24.52 -21.73
C TYR A 403 -4.12 -24.55 -23.25
N GLY A 404 -2.91 -24.25 -23.73
CA GLY A 404 -2.58 -24.23 -25.16
C GLY A 404 -3.23 -23.09 -25.96
N SER A 405 -4.11 -22.29 -25.36
CA SER A 405 -4.88 -21.22 -26.00
C SER A 405 -5.06 -20.04 -25.07
N LEU A 406 -5.11 -18.83 -25.63
CA LEU A 406 -5.42 -17.59 -24.90
C LEU A 406 -6.93 -17.33 -24.78
N ALA A 407 -7.79 -18.24 -25.27
CA ALA A 407 -9.25 -18.13 -25.18
C ALA A 407 -9.75 -17.98 -23.72
N LEU A 408 -8.99 -18.47 -22.74
CA LEU A 408 -9.30 -18.30 -21.33
C LEU A 408 -9.35 -16.83 -20.91
N LEU A 409 -8.67 -15.90 -21.60
CA LEU A 409 -8.73 -14.48 -21.25
C LEU A 409 -10.05 -13.82 -21.63
N THR A 410 -10.73 -14.32 -22.67
CA THR A 410 -11.90 -13.67 -23.27
C THR A 410 -13.21 -14.43 -23.06
N THR A 411 -13.15 -15.73 -22.79
CA THR A 411 -14.35 -16.58 -22.64
C THR A 411 -15.10 -16.25 -21.36
N SER A 412 -16.40 -16.02 -21.43
CA SER A 412 -17.22 -15.72 -20.25
C SER A 412 -17.40 -16.94 -19.34
N CYS A 413 -17.61 -16.66 -18.06
CA CYS A 413 -17.93 -17.65 -17.04
C CYS A 413 -18.88 -17.00 -16.04
N CYS A 414 -20.07 -17.57 -15.84
CA CYS A 414 -21.08 -17.00 -14.95
C CYS A 414 -20.58 -16.85 -13.49
N VAL A 415 -19.68 -17.73 -13.03
CA VAL A 415 -19.10 -17.66 -11.69
C VAL A 415 -18.21 -16.42 -11.53
N ASP A 416 -17.45 -16.01 -12.55
CA ASP A 416 -16.64 -14.78 -12.48
C ASP A 416 -17.51 -13.54 -12.29
N THR A 417 -18.66 -13.52 -12.99
CA THR A 417 -19.65 -12.47 -12.88
C THR A 417 -20.29 -12.44 -11.49
N THR A 418 -20.67 -13.61 -10.97
CA THR A 418 -21.32 -13.72 -9.66
C THR A 418 -20.36 -13.42 -8.49
N LEU A 419 -19.09 -13.83 -8.61
CA LEU A 419 -18.05 -13.44 -7.65
C LEU A 419 -17.78 -11.94 -7.69
N GLY A 420 -17.70 -11.35 -8.88
CA GLY A 420 -17.52 -9.90 -9.04
C GLY A 420 -16.37 -9.36 -8.18
N SER A 421 -16.66 -8.38 -7.34
CA SER A 421 -15.71 -7.75 -6.41
C SER A 421 -15.52 -8.51 -5.08
N ARG A 422 -16.26 -9.61 -4.86
CA ARG A 422 -16.15 -10.45 -3.65
C ARG A 422 -14.85 -11.23 -3.62
N ALA A 423 -14.40 -11.73 -4.77
CA ALA A 423 -13.06 -12.29 -4.93
C ALA A 423 -12.05 -11.16 -5.22
N LYS A 424 -10.93 -11.15 -4.49
CA LYS A 424 -9.86 -10.18 -4.69
C LYS A 424 -9.11 -10.46 -5.98
N LEU A 425 -8.72 -11.71 -6.20
CA LEU A 425 -7.96 -12.18 -7.37
C LEU A 425 -8.61 -13.44 -7.96
N ILE A 426 -8.17 -13.84 -9.14
CA ILE A 426 -8.63 -15.05 -9.84
C ILE A 426 -7.57 -16.15 -9.79
N LEU A 427 -7.97 -17.41 -9.70
CA LEU A 427 -7.07 -18.56 -9.79
C LEU A 427 -7.10 -19.11 -11.22
N LEU A 428 -6.08 -18.83 -12.03
CA LEU A 428 -6.04 -19.26 -13.44
C LEU A 428 -5.99 -20.78 -13.57
N ALA A 429 -5.21 -21.47 -12.73
CA ALA A 429 -5.15 -22.94 -12.68
C ALA A 429 -6.46 -23.59 -12.25
N GLY A 430 -7.37 -22.78 -11.70
CA GLY A 430 -8.62 -23.21 -11.11
C GLY A 430 -9.73 -23.49 -12.13
N TYR A 431 -9.53 -23.09 -13.39
CA TYR A 431 -10.48 -23.33 -14.47
C TYR A 431 -10.31 -24.72 -15.11
N VAL A 432 -11.42 -25.24 -15.64
CA VAL A 432 -11.51 -26.43 -16.48
C VAL A 432 -12.39 -26.13 -17.70
N TRP A 433 -12.05 -26.75 -18.83
CA TRP A 433 -12.84 -26.68 -20.06
C TRP A 433 -13.72 -27.92 -20.18
N GLU A 434 -15.02 -27.71 -20.34
CA GLU A 434 -16.00 -28.76 -20.61
C GLU A 434 -16.92 -28.25 -21.73
N ASP A 435 -17.09 -29.01 -22.80
CA ASP A 435 -17.95 -28.63 -23.95
C ASP A 435 -17.72 -27.21 -24.50
N SER A 436 -16.45 -26.82 -24.66
CA SER A 436 -16.03 -25.47 -25.09
C SER A 436 -16.48 -24.32 -24.19
N LYS A 437 -16.92 -24.62 -22.96
CA LYS A 437 -17.31 -23.67 -21.93
C LYS A 437 -16.33 -23.72 -20.76
N LEU A 438 -16.24 -22.59 -20.06
CA LEU A 438 -15.30 -22.41 -18.96
C LEU A 438 -15.99 -22.62 -17.62
N TYR A 439 -15.47 -23.54 -16.81
CA TYR A 439 -15.97 -23.85 -15.48
C TYR A 439 -14.89 -23.73 -14.42
N TYR A 440 -15.30 -23.52 -13.18
CA TYR A 440 -14.47 -23.59 -11.98
C TYR A 440 -14.52 -25.00 -11.39
N LYS A 441 -13.34 -25.54 -11.08
CA LYS A 441 -13.23 -26.78 -10.31
C LYS A 441 -13.83 -26.60 -8.92
N VAL A 442 -14.42 -27.67 -8.38
CA VAL A 442 -14.92 -27.72 -7.00
C VAL A 442 -13.83 -27.31 -5.99
N SER A 443 -12.61 -27.83 -6.16
CA SER A 443 -11.47 -27.50 -5.30
C SER A 443 -11.15 -26.00 -5.29
N THR A 444 -11.35 -25.31 -6.43
CA THR A 444 -11.13 -23.87 -6.55
C THR A 444 -12.22 -23.08 -5.83
N LEU A 445 -13.48 -23.44 -5.99
CA LEU A 445 -14.58 -22.80 -5.27
C LEU A 445 -14.36 -22.90 -3.76
N LYS A 446 -13.93 -24.07 -3.30
CA LYS A 446 -13.53 -24.32 -1.92
C LYS A 446 -12.32 -23.49 -1.49
N ALA A 447 -11.30 -23.33 -2.34
CA ALA A 447 -10.15 -22.47 -2.07
C ALA A 447 -10.55 -21.00 -1.86
N PHE A 448 -11.57 -20.52 -2.58
CA PHE A 448 -12.20 -19.21 -2.33
C PHE A 448 -13.08 -19.17 -1.07
N GLY A 449 -13.27 -20.30 -0.39
CA GLY A 449 -14.16 -20.42 0.76
C GLY A 449 -15.64 -20.40 0.40
N ILE A 450 -15.97 -20.75 -0.85
CA ILE A 450 -17.34 -20.87 -1.36
C ILE A 450 -17.87 -22.25 -1.04
N LEU A 451 -19.09 -22.30 -0.49
CA LEU A 451 -19.80 -23.50 -0.09
C LEU A 451 -21.17 -23.54 -0.76
N LYS A 452 -21.77 -24.73 -0.79
CA LYS A 452 -23.14 -24.97 -1.24
C LYS A 452 -24.10 -24.87 -0.06
N LEU A 453 -25.23 -24.22 -0.26
CA LEU A 453 -26.41 -24.33 0.61
C LEU A 453 -27.53 -24.94 -0.22
N THR A 454 -28.17 -25.97 0.33
CA THR A 454 -29.39 -26.54 -0.23
C THR A 454 -30.55 -26.24 0.71
N GLU A 455 -31.57 -25.58 0.21
CA GLU A 455 -32.80 -25.31 0.98
C GLU A 455 -33.78 -26.49 0.88
N GLU A 456 -34.83 -26.46 1.70
CA GLU A 456 -35.82 -27.55 1.79
C GLU A 456 -36.58 -27.78 0.47
N ASP A 457 -36.67 -26.76 -0.38
CA ASP A 457 -37.26 -26.81 -1.71
C ASP A 457 -36.33 -27.43 -2.78
N GLY A 458 -35.11 -27.82 -2.40
CA GLY A 458 -34.09 -28.35 -3.30
C GLY A 458 -33.30 -27.28 -4.06
N SER A 459 -33.57 -25.99 -3.83
CA SER A 459 -32.82 -24.89 -4.45
C SER A 459 -31.39 -24.84 -3.92
N GLU A 460 -30.42 -24.73 -4.83
CA GLU A 460 -29.00 -24.66 -4.50
C GLU A 460 -28.48 -23.22 -4.58
N PHE A 461 -27.67 -22.83 -3.59
CA PHE A 461 -27.12 -21.48 -3.47
C PHE A 461 -25.62 -21.50 -3.16
N LEU A 462 -24.93 -20.44 -3.60
CA LEU A 462 -23.55 -20.17 -3.23
C LEU A 462 -23.50 -19.37 -1.94
N VAL A 463 -22.67 -19.84 -1.01
CA VAL A 463 -22.44 -19.22 0.29
C VAL A 463 -20.96 -18.93 0.47
N TYR A 464 -20.64 -17.78 1.05
CA TYR A 464 -19.27 -17.41 1.40
C TYR A 464 -19.19 -16.83 2.81
N SER A 465 -17.98 -16.83 3.39
CA SER A 465 -17.71 -16.21 4.67
C SER A 465 -17.45 -14.71 4.51
N LYS A 466 -18.46 -13.88 4.77
CA LYS A 466 -18.35 -12.41 4.69
C LYS A 466 -17.38 -11.87 5.75
N LEU A 467 -16.37 -11.13 5.30
CA LEU A 467 -15.42 -10.45 6.18
C LEU A 467 -15.94 -9.06 6.57
N HIS A 468 -16.03 -8.80 7.87
CA HIS A 468 -16.35 -7.48 8.41
C HIS A 468 -15.07 -6.74 8.83
N TRP A 469 -15.21 -5.43 9.09
CA TRP A 469 -14.09 -4.56 9.51
C TRP A 469 -13.50 -5.01 10.84
N PHE A 470 -14.29 -4.90 11.91
CA PHE A 470 -13.86 -5.18 13.27
C PHE A 470 -14.62 -6.33 13.93
N SER A 471 -15.76 -6.75 13.40
CA SER A 471 -16.50 -7.88 13.97
C SER A 471 -16.03 -9.21 13.37
N ILE A 472 -16.07 -10.28 14.16
CA ILE A 472 -15.87 -11.65 13.67
C ILE A 472 -17.10 -12.49 14.06
N PRO A 473 -18.28 -12.18 13.51
CA PRO A 473 -19.53 -12.83 13.92
C PRO A 473 -19.43 -14.34 13.73
N ARG A 474 -20.06 -15.11 14.62
CA ARG A 474 -20.08 -16.58 14.51
C ARG A 474 -20.81 -17.01 13.24
N ASN A 475 -21.93 -16.35 12.93
CA ASN A 475 -22.71 -16.53 11.71
C ASN A 475 -22.30 -15.47 10.68
N CYS A 476 -21.24 -15.76 9.94
CA CYS A 476 -20.68 -14.89 8.90
C CYS A 476 -20.96 -15.41 7.48
N LEU A 477 -21.71 -16.50 7.37
CA LEU A 477 -22.04 -17.12 6.10
C LEU A 477 -23.22 -16.37 5.46
N VAL A 478 -23.02 -15.96 4.21
CA VAL A 478 -23.98 -15.15 3.44
C VAL A 478 -24.17 -15.80 2.08
N VAL A 479 -25.42 -15.95 1.68
CA VAL A 479 -25.84 -16.38 0.34
C VAL A 479 -25.63 -15.22 -0.63
N PHE A 480 -25.12 -15.48 -1.83
CA PHE A 480 -24.87 -14.43 -2.83
C PHE A 480 -25.07 -14.83 -4.29
N GLY A 481 -25.32 -16.11 -4.55
CA GLY A 481 -25.69 -16.58 -5.89
C GLY A 481 -26.61 -17.79 -5.82
N THR A 482 -27.40 -17.99 -6.86
CA THR A 482 -28.28 -19.15 -7.06
C THR A 482 -27.65 -20.06 -8.09
N ALA A 483 -27.51 -21.34 -7.78
CA ALA A 483 -27.01 -22.35 -8.72
C ALA A 483 -28.20 -23.01 -9.45
N LEU A 484 -28.17 -22.96 -10.78
CA LEU A 484 -29.14 -23.60 -11.68
C LEU A 484 -28.39 -24.64 -12.50
N GLY A 485 -28.27 -25.86 -11.95
CA GLY A 485 -27.38 -26.88 -12.50
C GLY A 485 -25.91 -26.41 -12.41
N PRO A 486 -25.15 -26.40 -13.52
CA PRO A 486 -23.77 -25.95 -13.50
C PRO A 486 -23.65 -24.42 -13.58
N ASN A 487 -24.72 -23.67 -13.88
CA ASN A 487 -24.70 -22.23 -14.05
C ASN A 487 -25.03 -21.50 -12.73
N VAL A 488 -24.54 -20.27 -12.56
CA VAL A 488 -24.68 -19.52 -11.29
C VAL A 488 -25.06 -18.06 -11.52
N GLU A 489 -26.23 -17.65 -11.04
CA GLU A 489 -26.74 -16.27 -11.10
C GLU A 489 -26.51 -15.49 -9.81
N PRO A 490 -26.20 -14.17 -9.86
CA PRO A 490 -26.16 -13.34 -8.66
C PRO A 490 -27.54 -13.21 -8.02
N CYS A 491 -27.61 -13.22 -6.68
CA CYS A 491 -28.84 -12.96 -5.93
C CYS A 491 -28.63 -11.94 -4.80
N GLU A 492 -29.72 -11.52 -4.17
CA GLU A 492 -29.63 -10.61 -3.01
C GLU A 492 -28.95 -11.28 -1.82
N GLU A 493 -28.04 -10.54 -1.18
CA GLU A 493 -27.28 -11.08 -0.06
C GLU A 493 -28.18 -11.30 1.16
N ARG A 494 -28.24 -12.54 1.66
CA ARG A 494 -28.99 -12.91 2.85
C ARG A 494 -28.21 -13.84 3.78
N PRO A 495 -28.51 -13.84 5.09
CA PRO A 495 -27.87 -14.77 6.04
C PRO A 495 -28.11 -16.23 5.65
N CYS A 496 -27.10 -17.08 5.85
CA CYS A 496 -27.25 -18.52 5.71
C CYS A 496 -28.04 -19.11 6.89
N SER A 497 -29.18 -19.75 6.59
CA SER A 497 -30.09 -20.37 7.57
C SER A 497 -30.09 -21.90 7.56
N GLY A 498 -29.47 -22.55 6.56
CA GLY A 498 -29.49 -24.01 6.41
C GLY A 498 -28.12 -24.69 6.53
N VAL A 499 -28.10 -25.98 6.22
CA VAL A 499 -26.90 -26.83 6.25
C VAL A 499 -26.05 -26.54 5.02
N VAL A 500 -24.76 -26.29 5.24
CA VAL A 500 -23.80 -26.08 4.15
C VAL A 500 -23.03 -27.35 3.84
N SER A 501 -22.83 -27.60 2.55
CA SER A 501 -22.07 -28.72 2.01
C SER A 501 -21.17 -28.24 0.87
N GLU A 502 -20.51 -29.17 0.19
CA GLU A 502 -19.68 -28.87 -0.97
C GLU A 502 -20.45 -29.11 -2.28
N PHE A 503 -19.98 -28.50 -3.36
CA PHE A 503 -20.50 -28.80 -4.69
C PHE A 503 -19.91 -30.13 -5.18
N GLU A 504 -20.73 -30.93 -5.84
CA GLU A 504 -20.31 -32.22 -6.40
C GLU A 504 -19.75 -32.09 -7.82
N GLN A 505 -20.05 -30.97 -8.48
CA GLN A 505 -19.70 -30.69 -9.88
C GLN A 505 -19.05 -29.32 -10.06
N ALA A 506 -18.36 -29.14 -11.19
CA ALA A 506 -17.82 -27.85 -11.59
C ALA A 506 -18.96 -26.86 -11.93
N LEU A 507 -18.73 -25.57 -11.63
CA LEU A 507 -19.72 -24.51 -11.89
C LEU A 507 -19.17 -23.47 -12.85
N GLY A 508 -19.99 -22.95 -13.76
CA GLY A 508 -19.55 -22.04 -14.81
C GLY A 508 -20.42 -22.06 -16.05
N GLY A 509 -19.79 -21.90 -17.21
CA GLY A 509 -20.47 -21.75 -18.50
C GLY A 509 -21.06 -20.36 -18.72
N ASP A 510 -21.74 -20.22 -19.87
CA ASP A 510 -22.40 -19.00 -20.27
C ASP A 510 -23.86 -18.99 -19.86
N PHE A 511 -24.34 -17.82 -19.44
CA PHE A 511 -25.74 -17.48 -19.62
C PHE A 511 -25.98 -17.41 -21.11
N GLY A 512 -26.63 -18.43 -21.66
CA GLY A 512 -27.06 -18.38 -23.05
C GLY A 512 -27.70 -17.03 -23.29
N ARG A 513 -27.15 -16.24 -24.22
CA ARG A 513 -27.94 -15.17 -24.84
C ARG A 513 -29.20 -15.87 -25.30
N LYS A 514 -30.34 -15.59 -24.66
CA LYS A 514 -31.63 -15.96 -25.25
C LYS A 514 -31.56 -15.46 -26.70
N PRO A 515 -31.79 -16.31 -27.71
CA PRO A 515 -31.98 -15.81 -29.06
C PRO A 515 -33.09 -14.75 -29.00
N PRO A 516 -33.04 -13.71 -29.85
CA PRO A 516 -34.02 -12.65 -29.83
C PRO A 516 -35.39 -13.24 -30.18
N ASN A 517 -36.15 -13.65 -29.17
CA ASN A 517 -37.56 -13.93 -29.34
C ASN A 517 -38.24 -12.58 -29.48
N ASN A 518 -38.49 -12.23 -30.75
CA ASN A 518 -39.55 -11.33 -31.15
C ASN A 518 -40.87 -11.83 -30.54
N SER A 519 -41.22 -11.33 -29.36
CA SER A 519 -42.59 -11.11 -28.88
C SER A 519 -42.62 -10.82 -27.38
N SER A 520 -42.31 -9.59 -27.00
CA SER A 520 -43.14 -8.83 -26.05
C SER A 520 -42.62 -7.40 -25.96
N ARG A 521 -43.46 -6.48 -26.45
CA ARG A 521 -43.30 -5.04 -26.39
C ARG A 521 -43.09 -4.56 -24.95
N SER A 522 -42.09 -3.68 -24.80
CA SER A 522 -42.07 -2.50 -23.93
C SER A 522 -42.79 -2.56 -22.58
N VAL A 523 -42.02 -2.60 -21.48
CA VAL A 523 -42.30 -1.74 -20.33
C VAL A 523 -41.00 -1.04 -19.94
N SER A 524 -40.82 0.15 -20.53
CA SER A 524 -39.87 1.15 -20.06
C SER A 524 -40.52 1.90 -18.90
N ARG A 525 -39.75 2.07 -17.81
CA ARG A 525 -39.92 3.06 -16.73
C ARG A 525 -41.18 2.98 -15.86
N GLN A 526 -40.99 2.47 -14.65
CA GLN A 526 -41.55 3.12 -13.45
C GLN A 526 -40.59 2.97 -12.27
N PHE A 527 -39.66 3.92 -12.14
CA PHE A 527 -39.09 4.26 -10.85
C PHE A 527 -40.20 4.92 -10.04
N LYS A 528 -40.84 4.17 -9.16
CA LYS A 528 -41.76 4.73 -8.16
C LYS A 528 -40.91 5.21 -6.99
N ARG A 529 -40.81 6.54 -6.85
CA ARG A 529 -40.56 7.20 -5.57
C ARG A 529 -41.55 6.60 -4.56
N VAL A 530 -41.05 5.89 -3.56
CA VAL A 530 -41.82 5.66 -2.35
C VAL A 530 -41.65 6.91 -1.50
N GLY A 531 -42.75 7.65 -1.40
CA GLY A 531 -42.87 8.80 -0.51
C GLY A 531 -42.81 8.33 0.94
N THR A 532 -41.96 8.99 1.71
CA THR A 532 -42.10 9.12 3.16
C THR A 532 -43.22 10.12 3.43
N GLU A 533 -44.35 9.64 3.95
CA GLU A 533 -45.26 10.47 4.75
C GLU A 533 -45.17 10.10 6.24
N PRO A 534 -45.46 11.06 7.14
CA PRO A 534 -44.90 11.12 8.48
C PRO A 534 -45.83 10.49 9.52
N LEU A 535 -45.25 9.76 10.47
CA LEU A 535 -45.93 9.40 11.71
C LEU A 535 -45.89 10.59 12.68
N HIS A 536 -47.08 11.07 13.05
CA HIS A 536 -47.31 12.09 14.06
C HIS A 536 -47.10 11.55 15.48
N GLY A 537 -46.31 12.29 16.28
CA GLY A 537 -46.47 12.47 17.74
C GLY A 537 -45.31 11.97 18.62
N PRO A 538 -45.03 12.59 19.80
CA PRO A 538 -45.26 13.96 20.25
C PRO A 538 -43.96 14.75 20.49
N SER A 539 -44.12 16.08 20.53
CA SER A 539 -43.12 17.11 20.76
C SER A 539 -42.39 16.97 22.12
N PHE A 540 -41.06 16.89 22.09
CA PHE A 540 -40.19 17.28 23.20
C PHE A 540 -39.17 18.30 22.69
N ARG A 541 -39.30 19.56 23.14
CA ARG A 541 -38.32 20.63 22.94
C ARG A 541 -37.19 20.50 23.97
N PRO A 542 -35.91 20.58 23.59
CA PRO A 542 -34.85 21.03 24.47
C PRO A 542 -34.66 22.55 24.31
N VAL A 543 -34.79 23.26 25.42
CA VAL A 543 -34.45 24.67 25.60
C VAL A 543 -32.97 24.76 25.97
N TYR A 544 -32.16 25.48 25.20
CA TYR A 544 -30.97 26.18 25.72
C TYR A 544 -30.72 27.48 24.93
N PRO A 545 -30.27 28.56 25.62
CA PRO A 545 -30.35 29.93 25.10
C PRO A 545 -29.10 30.36 24.32
N ALA A 546 -29.32 31.21 23.31
CA ALA A 546 -28.29 31.90 22.56
C ALA A 546 -27.81 33.15 23.33
N ALA A 547 -26.51 33.25 23.57
CA ALA A 547 -25.87 34.47 24.07
C ALA A 547 -25.50 35.39 22.88
N ALA A 548 -26.00 36.62 22.93
CA ALA A 548 -25.75 37.68 21.98
C ALA A 548 -24.55 38.53 22.43
N PHE A 549 -23.71 38.96 21.47
CA PHE A 549 -22.79 40.09 21.65
C PHE A 549 -23.20 41.24 20.70
N PRO A 550 -23.10 42.51 21.12
CA PRO A 550 -23.81 43.62 20.49
C PRO A 550 -23.03 44.30 19.37
N LYS A 551 -23.77 44.81 18.38
CA LYS A 551 -23.34 45.79 17.37
C LYS A 551 -23.51 47.22 17.89
N PRO A 552 -22.66 48.19 17.49
CA PRO A 552 -22.95 49.60 17.66
C PRO A 552 -23.62 50.23 16.40
N ARG A 553 -24.68 51.03 16.64
CA ARG A 553 -25.15 52.17 15.83
C ARG A 553 -24.89 53.42 16.70
N GLY A 554 -24.57 54.63 16.27
CA GLY A 554 -24.55 55.33 14.99
C GLY A 554 -24.94 56.81 15.22
N SER A 555 -24.52 57.72 14.33
CA SER A 555 -24.86 59.16 14.19
C SER A 555 -24.09 60.15 15.10
N SER A 556 -23.72 61.38 14.71
CA SER A 556 -24.29 62.30 13.71
C SER A 556 -23.35 63.49 13.37
N SER A 557 -23.59 64.15 12.21
CA SER A 557 -23.30 65.56 11.83
C SER A 557 -21.82 66.02 11.73
N GLY A 558 -21.36 66.87 10.80
CA GLY A 558 -21.99 67.74 9.81
C GLY A 558 -20.94 68.36 8.85
N TYR A 559 -21.44 69.12 7.87
CA TYR A 559 -20.75 69.76 6.75
C TYR A 559 -19.62 70.74 7.12
N MET A 560 -18.54 70.81 6.33
CA MET A 560 -18.23 71.99 5.48
C MET A 560 -16.99 71.81 4.57
N VAL A 561 -17.09 72.51 3.44
CA VAL A 561 -16.24 72.63 2.26
C VAL A 561 -15.01 73.53 2.53
N ASN A 562 -13.82 73.18 2.02
CA ASN A 562 -13.07 74.05 1.09
C ASN A 562 -11.77 73.44 0.52
N ARG A 563 -11.60 73.62 -0.80
CA ARG A 563 -10.38 73.53 -1.59
C ARG A 563 -9.38 74.62 -1.17
N VAL A 564 -8.07 74.36 -1.21
CA VAL A 564 -7.02 75.13 -1.94
C VAL A 564 -5.82 74.18 -2.19
N GLY A 565 -5.16 74.34 -3.35
CA GLY A 565 -4.14 73.47 -3.94
C GLY A 565 -2.68 73.68 -3.46
N PRO A 566 -1.66 73.40 -4.33
CA PRO A 566 -0.42 72.71 -3.96
C PRO A 566 0.85 73.59 -3.97
N THR A 567 1.90 73.12 -3.29
CA THR A 567 3.34 73.46 -3.50
C THR A 567 4.17 72.33 -2.85
N ALA A 568 4.94 71.53 -3.59
CA ALA A 568 6.25 71.81 -4.17
C ALA A 568 7.40 71.90 -3.14
N GLU A 569 8.32 70.94 -3.28
CA GLU A 569 9.78 71.01 -3.14
C GLU A 569 10.50 71.16 -1.78
N GLN A 570 11.40 70.17 -1.61
CA GLN A 570 12.80 70.23 -1.15
C GLN A 570 13.12 70.34 0.36
N GLY A 571 14.03 69.42 0.75
CA GLY A 571 14.65 69.22 2.06
C GLY A 571 15.29 67.85 2.08
#